data_AF-A0A0T5ZER4-F1
#
_entry.id   AF-A0A0T5ZER4-F1
#
_cell.length_a   1.000
_cell.length_b   1.000
_cell.length_c   1.000
_cell.angle_alpha   90.00
_cell.angle_beta   90.00
_cell.angle_gamma   90.00
#
_symmetry.space_group_name_H-M   'P 1'
#
loop_
_entity.id
_entity.type
_entity.pdbx_description
1 polymer ?
#
loop_
_entity_poly.entity_id
_entity_poly.type
_entity_poly.pdbx_seq_one_letter_code
_entity_poly.pdbx_strand_id
1 'polypeptide(L)'
;MLDYWLNIMGSEWIIIIFVALIVLLGTNRLPEVTKKLGKVVGEYSKAKNDIQKQFKDFSNSNLNVLGPVQNEREKLDTIAKTIGIDSTNKSDEELRELISEKIGKQNHETSPKNNSKSLN
;
A
#
# COMPACT_ATOMS: atom_id res chain seq x y z
N MET A 1 -15.90 36.53 17.48
CA MET A 1 -16.97 36.09 18.43
C MET A 1 -17.22 34.60 18.33
N LEU A 2 -17.34 34.03 17.11
CA LEU A 2 -17.46 32.58 16.91
C LEU A 2 -16.18 31.82 17.30
N ASP A 3 -15.02 32.47 17.25
CA ASP A 3 -13.73 31.87 17.60
C ASP A 3 -13.62 31.55 19.09
N TYR A 4 -14.32 32.28 19.97
CA TYR A 4 -14.38 31.96 21.40
C TYR A 4 -15.22 30.69 21.64
N TRP A 5 -16.27 30.48 20.84
CA TRP A 5 -17.06 29.26 20.89
C TRP A 5 -16.25 28.07 20.36
N LEU A 6 -15.52 28.23 19.25
CA LEU A 6 -14.65 27.21 18.64
C LEU A 6 -13.39 26.90 19.46
N ASN A 7 -12.78 27.88 20.12
CA ASN A 7 -11.64 27.65 21.04
C ASN A 7 -12.07 26.92 22.31
N ILE A 8 -13.28 27.18 22.82
CA ILE A 8 -13.92 26.32 23.83
C ILE A 8 -14.25 24.93 23.23
N MET A 9 -14.46 24.82 21.90
CA MET A 9 -14.96 23.61 21.19
C MET A 9 -13.96 22.49 20.94
N GLY A 10 -12.69 22.68 21.28
CA GLY A 10 -11.68 21.62 21.16
C GLY A 10 -11.64 20.74 22.41
N SER A 11 -10.98 21.25 23.45
CA SER A 11 -10.70 20.53 24.68
C SER A 11 -11.90 20.38 25.61
N GLU A 12 -12.69 21.45 25.79
CA GLU A 12 -13.77 21.47 26.77
C GLU A 12 -15.01 20.69 26.30
N TRP A 13 -15.24 20.59 24.98
CA TRP A 13 -16.32 19.74 24.48
C TRP A 13 -15.98 18.27 24.59
N ILE A 14 -14.71 17.88 24.43
CA ILE A 14 -14.27 16.49 24.66
C ILE A 14 -14.64 16.04 26.08
N ILE A 15 -14.42 16.90 27.10
CA ILE A 15 -14.77 16.52 28.47
C ILE A 15 -16.28 16.47 28.71
N ILE A 16 -17.06 17.35 28.09
CA ILE A 16 -18.53 17.31 28.17
C ILE A 16 -19.08 16.02 27.53
N ILE A 17 -18.60 15.66 26.34
CA ILE A 17 -18.96 14.39 25.69
C ILE A 17 -18.56 13.20 26.57
N PHE A 18 -17.35 13.22 27.15
CA PHE A 18 -16.86 12.13 27.98
C PHE A 18 -17.69 11.94 29.26
N VAL A 19 -18.05 13.04 29.93
CA VAL A 19 -18.95 13.02 31.10
C VAL A 19 -20.34 12.54 30.71
N ALA A 20 -20.89 13.01 29.59
CA ALA A 20 -22.19 12.54 29.09
C ALA A 20 -22.18 11.03 28.84
N LEU A 21 -21.11 10.50 28.22
CA LEU A 21 -20.94 9.06 28.02
C LEU A 21 -20.85 8.30 29.34
N ILE A 22 -20.12 8.80 30.34
CA ILE A 22 -20.05 8.19 31.67
C ILE A 22 -21.43 8.15 32.34
N VAL A 23 -22.23 9.20 32.21
CA VAL A 23 -23.57 9.26 32.80
C VAL A 23 -24.54 8.31 32.07
N LEU A 24 -24.49 8.26 30.73
CA LEU A 24 -25.33 7.39 29.90
C LEU A 24 -24.97 5.90 30.04
N LEU A 25 -23.68 5.56 30.00
CA LEU A 25 -23.20 4.16 30.05
C LEU A 25 -22.96 3.68 31.49
N GLY A 26 -22.78 4.61 32.43
CA GLY A 26 -22.35 4.33 33.79
C GLY A 26 -20.84 4.05 33.91
N THR A 27 -20.27 4.41 35.05
CA THR A 27 -18.83 4.19 35.37
C THR A 27 -18.43 2.72 35.43
N ASN A 28 -19.38 1.81 35.66
CA ASN A 28 -19.11 0.37 35.79
C ASN A 28 -18.92 -0.34 34.44
N ARG A 29 -19.51 0.20 33.35
CA ARG A 29 -19.51 -0.45 32.02
C ARG A 29 -18.30 -0.07 31.18
N LEU A 30 -17.84 1.19 31.27
CA LEU A 30 -16.66 1.66 30.57
C LEU A 30 -15.40 0.80 30.82
N PRO A 31 -14.97 0.53 32.07
CA PRO A 31 -13.77 -0.28 32.32
C PRO A 31 -13.91 -1.72 31.84
N GLU A 32 -15.12 -2.29 31.85
CA GLU A 32 -15.36 -3.64 31.36
C GLU A 32 -15.19 -3.74 29.84
N VAL A 33 -15.72 -2.75 29.10
CA VAL A 33 -15.58 -2.66 27.64
C VAL A 33 -14.14 -2.38 27.25
N THR A 34 -13.47 -1.43 27.91
CA THR A 34 -12.06 -1.11 27.62
C THR A 34 -11.15 -2.28 27.90
N LYS A 35 -11.40 -3.08 28.95
CA LYS A 35 -10.64 -4.32 29.22
C LYS A 35 -10.77 -5.34 28.08
N LYS A 36 -11.99 -5.54 27.56
CA LYS A 36 -12.24 -6.47 26.45
C LYS A 36 -11.62 -5.97 25.15
N LEU A 37 -11.83 -4.70 24.79
CA LEU A 37 -11.24 -4.07 23.62
C LEU A 37 -9.72 -4.03 23.71
N GLY A 38 -9.16 -3.66 24.86
CA GLY A 38 -7.72 -3.63 25.10
C GLY A 38 -7.08 -5.01 24.99
N LYS A 39 -7.76 -6.06 25.49
CA LYS A 39 -7.32 -7.45 25.31
C LYS A 39 -7.31 -7.85 23.83
N VAL A 40 -8.39 -7.56 23.08
CA VAL A 40 -8.49 -7.87 21.65
C VAL A 40 -7.42 -7.12 20.84
N VAL A 41 -7.25 -5.82 21.09
CA VAL A 41 -6.21 -5.00 20.42
C VAL A 41 -4.81 -5.49 20.78
N GLY A 42 -4.57 -5.90 22.03
CA GLY A 42 -3.31 -6.47 22.48
C GLY A 42 -2.98 -7.80 21.81
N GLU A 43 -3.94 -8.72 21.77
CA GLU A 43 -3.81 -10.02 21.08
C GLU A 43 -3.62 -9.82 19.57
N TYR A 44 -4.38 -8.91 18.94
CA TYR A 44 -4.23 -8.57 17.53
C TYR A 44 -2.85 -7.97 17.23
N SER A 45 -2.37 -7.03 18.06
CA SER A 45 -1.05 -6.43 17.90
C SER A 45 0.06 -7.48 18.01
N LYS A 46 -0.06 -8.41 18.97
CA LYS A 46 0.87 -9.53 19.13
C LYS A 46 0.87 -10.44 17.90
N ALA A 47 -0.30 -10.87 17.44
CA ALA A 47 -0.43 -11.68 16.23
C ALA A 47 0.14 -10.97 14.99
N LYS A 48 -0.17 -9.68 14.80
CA LYS A 48 0.37 -8.86 13.71
C LYS A 48 1.90 -8.76 13.78
N ASN A 49 2.46 -8.61 14.97
CA ASN A 49 3.90 -8.53 15.18
C ASN A 49 4.59 -9.88 14.90
N ASP A 50 4.00 -10.98 15.36
CA ASP A 50 4.50 -12.33 15.10
C ASP A 50 4.45 -12.67 13.61
N ILE A 51 3.37 -12.29 12.91
CA ILE A 51 3.25 -12.43 11.45
C ILE A 51 4.29 -11.58 10.73
N GLN A 52 4.45 -10.30 11.10
CA GLN A 52 5.48 -9.44 10.50
C GLN A 52 6.88 -9.97 10.72
N LYS A 53 7.17 -10.48 11.93
CA LYS A 53 8.47 -11.08 12.24
C LYS A 53 8.71 -12.33 11.40
N GLN A 54 7.73 -13.23 11.31
CA GLN A 54 7.82 -14.40 10.45
C GLN A 54 7.96 -14.01 8.98
N PHE A 55 7.16 -13.08 8.46
CA PHE A 55 7.28 -12.59 7.08
C PHE A 55 8.64 -11.95 6.80
N LYS A 56 9.17 -11.18 7.74
CA LYS A 56 10.51 -10.59 7.64
C LYS A 56 11.58 -11.68 7.65
N ASP A 57 11.46 -12.69 8.51
CA ASP A 57 12.40 -13.81 8.60
C ASP A 57 12.33 -14.71 7.35
N PHE A 58 11.14 -14.97 6.80
CA PHE A 58 10.92 -15.67 5.53
C PHE A 58 11.40 -14.85 4.31
N SER A 59 11.15 -13.54 4.30
CA SER A 59 11.63 -12.63 3.25
C SER A 59 13.15 -12.56 3.24
N ASN A 60 13.78 -12.50 4.42
CA ASN A 60 15.24 -12.48 4.56
C ASN A 60 15.88 -13.82 4.15
N SER A 61 15.16 -14.94 4.19
CA SER A 61 15.71 -16.27 3.90
C SER A 61 15.36 -16.83 2.51
N ASN A 62 14.29 -16.38 1.84
CA ASN A 62 13.88 -16.97 0.55
C ASN A 62 13.32 -16.02 -0.53
N LEU A 63 13.26 -14.69 -0.32
CA LEU A 63 12.74 -13.77 -1.35
C LEU A 63 13.61 -12.51 -1.49
N ASN A 64 14.55 -12.54 -2.43
CA ASN A 64 15.00 -11.34 -3.17
C ASN A 64 13.87 -10.84 -4.09
N VAL A 65 12.67 -10.64 -3.54
CA VAL A 65 11.52 -10.13 -4.31
C VAL A 65 11.16 -8.78 -3.73
N LEU A 66 11.70 -7.76 -4.39
CA LEU A 66 11.05 -6.49 -4.71
C LEU A 66 10.02 -6.09 -3.64
N GLY A 67 10.50 -5.39 -2.61
CA GLY A 67 9.61 -4.66 -1.72
C GLY A 67 8.77 -3.63 -2.51
N PRO A 68 7.89 -2.86 -1.84
CA PRO A 68 7.25 -1.74 -2.50
C PRO A 68 8.34 -0.87 -3.13
N VAL A 69 8.27 -0.75 -4.45
CA VAL A 69 9.29 -0.13 -5.28
C VAL A 69 9.44 1.33 -4.84
N GLN A 70 10.51 1.63 -4.10
CA GLN A 70 10.62 2.87 -3.33
C GLN A 70 11.07 4.03 -4.22
N ASN A 71 11.78 3.73 -5.30
CA ASN A 71 12.33 4.73 -6.19
C ASN A 71 11.87 4.51 -7.63
N GLU A 72 11.97 5.56 -8.43
CA GLU A 72 11.55 5.58 -9.83
C GLU A 72 12.39 4.62 -10.68
N ARG A 73 13.70 4.54 -10.41
CA ARG A 73 14.64 3.64 -11.09
C ARG A 73 14.24 2.17 -10.98
N GLU A 74 13.87 1.72 -9.79
CA GLU A 74 13.47 0.34 -9.49
C GLU A 74 12.12 0.01 -10.15
N LYS A 75 11.25 1.02 -10.39
CA LYS A 75 10.00 0.82 -11.17
C LYS A 75 10.35 0.55 -12.63
N LEU A 76 11.28 1.34 -13.18
CA LEU A 76 11.76 1.15 -14.55
C LEU A 76 12.48 -0.19 -14.69
N ASP A 77 13.33 -0.58 -13.74
CA ASP A 77 14.01 -1.88 -13.75
C ASP A 77 13.02 -3.04 -13.66
N THR A 78 11.97 -2.93 -12.84
CA THR A 78 10.92 -3.95 -12.72
C THR A 78 10.14 -4.11 -14.03
N ILE A 79 9.75 -3.00 -14.65
CA ILE A 79 9.03 -3.02 -15.93
C ILE A 79 9.94 -3.57 -17.03
N ALA A 80 11.18 -3.06 -17.13
CA ALA A 80 12.19 -3.51 -18.10
C ALA A 80 12.44 -5.02 -17.99
N LYS A 81 12.62 -5.54 -16.78
CA LYS A 81 12.80 -6.98 -16.54
C LYS A 81 11.58 -7.79 -16.93
N THR A 82 10.37 -7.27 -16.71
CA THR A 82 9.10 -7.92 -17.09
C THR A 82 8.96 -8.04 -18.62
N ILE A 83 9.44 -7.05 -19.37
CA ILE A 83 9.36 -7.01 -20.84
C ILE A 83 10.68 -7.42 -21.54
N GLY A 84 11.65 -7.94 -20.78
CA GLY A 84 12.93 -8.42 -21.28
C GLY A 84 13.81 -7.33 -21.90
N ILE A 85 13.92 -6.17 -21.26
CA ILE A 85 14.89 -5.11 -21.57
C ILE A 85 16.00 -5.15 -20.52
N ASP A 86 17.25 -5.10 -20.95
CA ASP A 86 18.41 -5.00 -20.06
C ASP A 86 18.62 -3.56 -19.59
N SER A 87 18.63 -3.34 -18.28
CA SER A 87 18.73 -2.02 -17.64
C SER A 87 20.11 -1.70 -17.05
N THR A 88 21.07 -2.64 -17.09
CA THR A 88 22.35 -2.55 -16.36
C THR A 88 23.27 -1.40 -16.75
N ASN A 89 23.14 -0.84 -17.95
CA ASN A 89 23.99 0.28 -18.44
C ASN A 89 23.17 1.41 -19.06
N LYS A 90 21.92 1.59 -18.63
CA LYS A 90 21.02 2.60 -19.19
C LYS A 90 20.74 3.70 -18.18
N SER A 91 20.67 4.93 -18.68
CA SER A 91 20.14 6.06 -17.92
C SER A 91 18.62 5.91 -17.76
N ASP A 92 18.05 6.56 -16.75
CA ASP A 92 16.63 6.46 -16.44
C ASP A 92 15.77 6.92 -17.63
N GLU A 93 16.23 7.95 -18.36
CA GLU A 93 15.56 8.51 -19.54
C GLU A 93 15.60 7.53 -20.72
N GLU A 94 16.77 6.93 -21.02
CA GLU A 94 16.90 5.92 -22.07
C GLU A 94 16.08 4.66 -21.76
N LEU A 95 16.03 4.25 -20.50
CA LEU A 95 15.28 3.08 -20.07
C LEU A 95 13.78 3.31 -20.25
N ARG A 96 13.28 4.51 -19.95
CA ARG A 96 11.89 4.93 -20.20
C ARG A 96 11.53 4.92 -21.66
N GLU A 97 12.40 5.45 -22.51
CA GLU A 97 12.19 5.50 -23.94
C GLU A 97 12.05 4.08 -24.50
N LEU A 98 12.96 3.17 -24.13
CA LEU A 98 12.94 1.78 -24.58
C LEU A 98 11.74 0.99 -24.05
N ILE A 99 11.35 1.22 -22.80
CA ILE A 99 10.12 0.62 -22.24
C ILE A 99 8.90 1.09 -23.04
N SER A 100 8.81 2.40 -23.29
CA SER A 100 7.68 3.00 -24.01
C SER A 100 7.63 2.54 -25.46
N GLU A 101 8.79 2.44 -26.13
CA GLU A 101 8.91 1.93 -27.49
C GLU A 101 8.48 0.46 -27.57
N LYS A 102 8.96 -0.39 -26.67
CA LYS A 102 8.68 -1.83 -26.70
C LYS A 102 7.22 -2.14 -26.34
N ILE A 103 6.66 -1.44 -25.35
CA ILE A 103 5.23 -1.56 -25.00
C ILE A 103 4.34 -0.97 -26.09
N GLY A 104 4.73 0.16 -26.68
CA GLY A 104 4.03 0.76 -27.82
C GLY A 104 3.97 -0.16 -29.04
N LYS A 105 5.04 -0.91 -29.30
CA LYS A 105 5.09 -1.92 -30.38
C LYS A 105 4.27 -3.18 -30.06
N GLN A 106 4.23 -3.64 -28.80
CA GLN A 106 3.48 -4.86 -28.44
C GLN A 106 1.96 -4.73 -28.65
N ASN A 107 1.42 -3.51 -28.61
CA ASN A 107 -0.01 -3.25 -28.84
C ASN A 107 -0.40 -3.25 -30.34
N HIS A 108 0.56 -3.36 -31.26
CA HIS A 108 0.32 -3.33 -32.70
C HIS A 108 0.57 -4.67 -33.43
N GLU A 109 0.95 -5.73 -32.70
CA GLU A 109 1.21 -7.06 -33.28
C GLU A 109 0.12 -8.11 -32.95
N THR A 110 -1.14 -7.69 -32.90
CA THR A 110 -2.29 -8.59 -33.10
C THR A 110 -3.08 -8.16 -34.33
N SER A 111 -2.54 -8.41 -35.51
CA SER A 111 -3.31 -8.40 -36.76
C SER A 111 -3.04 -9.70 -37.53
N PRO A 112 -4.09 -10.46 -37.90
CA PRO A 112 -3.93 -11.78 -38.48
C PRO A 112 -3.31 -11.69 -39.87
N LYS A 113 -2.19 -12.38 -40.03
CA LYS A 113 -1.50 -12.63 -41.30
C LYS A 113 -2.38 -13.54 -42.17
N ASN A 114 -3.37 -12.99 -42.89
CA ASN A 114 -4.01 -13.69 -44.01
C ASN A 114 -3.19 -13.42 -45.28
N ASN A 115 -2.42 -14.44 -45.65
CA ASN A 115 -1.56 -14.46 -46.81
C ASN A 115 -2.41 -14.54 -48.08
N SER A 116 -2.46 -13.46 -48.86
CA SER A 116 -2.76 -13.54 -50.28
C SER A 116 -1.62 -14.33 -50.97
N LYS A 117 -1.87 -15.62 -51.23
CA LYS A 117 -1.07 -16.41 -52.15
C LYS A 117 -1.77 -16.37 -53.51
N SER A 118 -1.30 -15.49 -54.38
CA SER A 118 -1.54 -15.61 -55.82
C SER A 118 -0.68 -16.74 -56.40
N LEU A 119 -1.18 -17.30 -57.52
CA LEU A 119 -0.56 -18.24 -58.46
C LEU A 119 -0.61 -19.73 -58.05
N ASN A 120 -1.61 -20.48 -58.54
CA ASN A 120 -1.74 -20.98 -59.91
C ASN A 120 -3.21 -21.29 -60.24
#